data_AF-A0AAF1BQM7-F1
#
_entry.id   AF-A0AAF1BQM7-F1
#
_cell.length_a   1.000
_cell.length_b   1.000
_cell.length_c   1.000
_cell.angle_alpha   90.00
_cell.angle_beta   90.00
_cell.angle_gamma   90.00
#
_symmetry.space_group_name_H-M   'P 1'
#
loop_
_entity.id
_entity.type
_entity.pdbx_description
1 polymer ?
#
loop_
_entity_poly.entity_id
_entity_poly.type
_entity_poly.pdbx_seq_one_letter_code
_entity_poly.pdbx_strand_id
1 'polypeptide(L)'
;MARPVEALDLPPRNLPAPPPYRLPTLITTYSHLPDRSIEPGDASMAWYRPAPVGADLKYGLERRIERDDSVDEHLDGLVDALRGVLEEGGGAERKGGVVTWRGMLTRIMTAPYEDREGWEMDALALDGSVYLELYDPPEARQRRAHDQSAWADASYMGYAYESYSTTTREEVFDGPEGWGGDVNTNVQWCNVVRSAIGDVPVCLGGEVDCVRAPPGSPNPGLAACIELKTNKVIESERHDAVFHKKLLKHWAQSFLLGVETVEVGFRTDAGILVSRHAFDTGGIPALVAQAHGSNTWSPVPCLHFLHAVLAMLVRHVLPSDPVERYTGREIPPAVLWRLRFTPRGGCELFCLGEVDDHDGRWGGILPEDYVHWRLERAAAASTATTA
;
A
#
# COMPACT_ATOMS: atom_id res chain seq x y z
N MET A 1 13.44 25.97 12.86
CA MET A 1 12.92 24.90 11.99
C MET A 1 13.48 25.11 10.60
N ALA A 2 13.90 24.04 9.92
CA ALA A 2 14.27 24.10 8.51
C ALA A 2 13.07 24.60 7.69
N ARG A 3 13.31 25.45 6.70
CA ARG A 3 12.25 25.90 5.77
C ARG A 3 11.98 24.79 4.75
N PRO A 4 10.73 24.60 4.32
CA PRO A 4 10.44 23.67 3.24
C PRO A 4 11.14 24.14 1.96
N VAL A 5 11.64 23.17 1.19
CA VAL A 5 12.24 23.38 -0.14
C VAL A 5 11.14 23.70 -1.15
N GLU A 6 10.01 23.01 -1.06
CA GLU A 6 8.79 23.27 -1.83
C GLU A 6 7.57 22.95 -0.97
N ALA A 7 6.47 23.66 -1.21
CA ALA A 7 5.17 23.41 -0.61
C ALA A 7 4.10 23.34 -1.70
N LEU A 8 3.16 22.42 -1.55
CA LEU A 8 2.03 22.21 -2.43
C LEU A 8 0.73 22.39 -1.65
N ASP A 9 -0.05 23.39 -2.02
CA ASP A 9 -1.40 23.58 -1.51
C ASP A 9 -2.31 22.42 -1.95
N LEU A 10 -3.42 22.26 -1.23
CA LEU A 10 -4.48 21.35 -1.67
C LEU A 10 -5.07 21.79 -3.01
N PRO A 11 -5.41 20.84 -3.91
CA PRO A 11 -5.98 21.16 -5.20
C PRO A 11 -7.33 21.89 -5.06
N PRO A 12 -7.64 22.85 -5.94
CA PRO A 12 -8.98 23.42 -6.01
C PRO A 12 -10.00 22.35 -6.45
N ARG A 13 -11.28 22.58 -6.14
CA ARG A 13 -12.36 21.66 -6.54
C ARG A 13 -12.55 21.55 -8.04
N ASN A 14 -12.36 22.66 -8.76
CA ASN A 14 -12.56 22.74 -10.20
C ASN A 14 -11.21 22.63 -10.89
N LEU A 15 -10.94 21.46 -11.45
CA LEU A 15 -9.69 21.14 -12.15
C LEU A 15 -9.99 20.62 -13.55
N PRO A 16 -9.05 20.76 -14.50
CA PRO A 16 -9.15 20.09 -15.79
C PRO A 16 -9.08 18.57 -15.62
N ALA A 17 -9.21 17.84 -16.72
CA ALA A 17 -9.00 16.40 -16.73
C ALA A 17 -7.67 16.02 -16.02
N PRO A 18 -7.68 15.02 -15.13
CA PRO A 18 -6.48 14.66 -14.38
C PRO A 18 -5.44 13.98 -15.27
N PRO A 19 -4.16 13.97 -14.86
CA PRO A 19 -3.15 13.13 -15.49
C PRO A 19 -3.64 11.67 -15.50
N PRO A 20 -3.45 10.92 -16.61
CA PRO A 20 -3.91 9.55 -16.70
C PRO A 20 -3.09 8.66 -15.77
N TYR A 21 -3.76 7.82 -14.98
CA TYR A 21 -3.12 6.71 -14.29
C TYR A 21 -3.11 5.50 -15.23
N ARG A 22 -1.92 4.95 -15.52
CA ARG A 22 -1.78 3.78 -16.37
C ARG A 22 -2.32 2.55 -15.64
N LEU A 23 -2.86 1.58 -16.38
CA LEU A 23 -3.28 0.32 -15.78
C LEU A 23 -2.05 -0.37 -15.15
N PRO A 24 -2.10 -0.75 -13.85
CA PRO A 24 -1.00 -1.47 -13.22
C PRO A 24 -0.69 -2.79 -13.92
N THR A 25 0.60 -3.11 -14.02
CA THR A 25 1.09 -4.38 -14.53
C THR A 25 1.79 -5.12 -13.40
N LEU A 26 1.36 -6.35 -13.13
CA LEU A 26 2.05 -7.24 -12.17
C LEU A 26 3.45 -7.55 -12.69
N ILE A 27 4.45 -7.36 -11.83
CA ILE A 27 5.84 -7.70 -12.11
C ILE A 27 6.19 -9.01 -11.41
N THR A 28 5.87 -9.11 -10.12
CA THR A 28 6.13 -10.30 -9.29
C THR A 28 5.19 -10.32 -8.08
N THR A 29 5.19 -11.44 -7.37
CA THR A 29 4.52 -11.61 -6.09
C THR A 29 5.49 -12.21 -5.07
N TYR A 30 5.20 -12.00 -3.80
CA TYR A 30 5.85 -12.71 -2.72
C TYR A 30 4.84 -12.94 -1.59
N SER A 31 5.19 -13.86 -0.69
CA SER A 31 4.34 -14.31 0.39
C SER A 31 5.06 -14.18 1.71
N HIS A 32 4.38 -13.66 2.73
CA HIS A 32 4.73 -13.92 4.12
C HIS A 32 4.04 -15.19 4.58
N LEU A 33 4.82 -16.10 5.18
CA LEU A 33 4.37 -17.36 5.73
C LEU A 33 3.86 -17.20 7.18
N PRO A 34 3.28 -18.26 7.79
CA PRO A 34 2.77 -18.19 9.17
C PRO A 34 3.79 -17.77 10.23
N ASP A 35 5.08 -18.00 9.99
CA ASP A 35 6.20 -17.59 10.85
C ASP A 35 6.81 -16.23 10.47
N ARG A 36 6.12 -15.49 9.58
CA ARG A 36 6.49 -14.20 8.99
C ARG A 36 7.66 -14.22 8.00
N SER A 37 8.28 -15.37 7.76
CA SER A 37 9.32 -15.51 6.74
C SER A 37 8.78 -15.17 5.34
N ILE A 38 9.66 -14.68 4.47
CA ILE A 38 9.33 -14.25 3.12
C ILE A 38 9.73 -15.36 2.15
N GLU A 39 8.83 -15.70 1.23
CA GLU A 39 9.11 -16.56 0.08
C GLU A 39 8.63 -15.90 -1.22
N PRO A 40 9.39 -16.02 -2.32
CA PRO A 40 8.93 -15.60 -3.64
C PRO A 40 7.67 -16.34 -4.09
N GLY A 41 6.77 -15.64 -4.77
CA GLY A 41 5.58 -16.22 -5.39
C GLY A 41 4.33 -16.27 -4.48
N ASP A 42 3.46 -17.22 -4.79
CA ASP A 42 2.04 -17.25 -4.37
C ASP A 42 1.76 -18.31 -3.30
N ALA A 43 2.68 -18.52 -2.36
CA ALA A 43 2.51 -19.49 -1.27
C ALA A 43 1.30 -19.14 -0.38
N SER A 44 1.12 -17.85 -0.07
CA SER A 44 0.06 -17.32 0.80
C SER A 44 -1.16 -16.80 0.02
N MET A 45 -1.23 -17.00 -1.30
CA MET A 45 -2.38 -16.60 -2.10
C MET A 45 -3.63 -17.41 -1.69
N ALA A 46 -4.73 -16.70 -1.45
CA ALA A 46 -6.02 -17.30 -1.13
C ALA A 46 -7.03 -17.14 -2.27
N TRP A 47 -7.98 -18.08 -2.37
CA TRP A 47 -9.07 -18.02 -3.35
C TRP A 47 -10.34 -17.54 -2.69
N TYR A 48 -11.05 -16.64 -3.35
CA TYR A 48 -12.29 -16.07 -2.86
C TYR A 48 -13.38 -17.15 -2.74
N ARG A 49 -14.06 -17.14 -1.59
CA ARG A 49 -15.25 -17.93 -1.30
C ARG A 49 -16.27 -17.01 -0.62
N PRO A 50 -17.55 -16.99 -1.02
CA PRO A 50 -18.49 -16.04 -0.43
C PRO A 50 -18.84 -16.39 1.04
N ALA A 51 -18.48 -15.53 2.00
CA ALA A 51 -18.70 -15.71 3.44
C ALA A 51 -20.18 -15.88 3.87
N PRO A 52 -20.61 -16.98 4.51
CA PRO A 52 -22.03 -17.25 4.76
C PRO A 52 -22.77 -16.12 5.49
N VAL A 53 -23.98 -15.76 5.03
CA VAL A 53 -24.84 -14.84 5.79
C VAL A 53 -25.18 -15.47 7.13
N GLY A 54 -25.05 -14.70 8.21
CA GLY A 54 -25.14 -15.19 9.58
C GLY A 54 -23.81 -15.57 10.21
N ALA A 55 -22.70 -15.53 9.47
CA ALA A 55 -21.36 -15.76 10.03
C ALA A 55 -21.06 -14.79 11.19
N ASP A 56 -20.50 -15.34 12.28
CA ASP A 56 -20.06 -14.57 13.43
C ASP A 56 -18.61 -14.15 13.25
N LEU A 57 -18.40 -12.86 12.96
CA LEU A 57 -17.07 -12.28 12.73
C LEU A 57 -16.26 -12.07 14.02
N LYS A 58 -16.78 -12.53 15.17
CA LYS A 58 -16.02 -12.63 16.43
C LYS A 58 -15.56 -14.06 16.74
N TYR A 59 -16.01 -15.05 15.97
CA TYR A 59 -15.59 -16.44 16.15
C TYR A 59 -14.07 -16.58 16.01
N GLY A 60 -13.42 -17.20 16.99
CA GLY A 60 -11.97 -17.47 16.96
C GLY A 60 -11.09 -16.31 17.44
N LEU A 61 -11.67 -15.24 18.00
CA LEU A 61 -10.94 -14.06 18.48
C LEU A 61 -9.81 -14.40 19.46
N GLU A 62 -10.05 -15.39 20.33
CA GLU A 62 -9.10 -15.85 21.34
C GLU A 62 -7.94 -16.69 20.79
N ARG A 63 -8.07 -17.20 19.55
CA ARG A 63 -7.05 -18.04 18.90
C ARG A 63 -6.20 -17.29 17.88
N ARG A 64 -6.48 -16.00 17.69
CA ARG A 64 -5.77 -15.17 16.70
C ARG A 64 -4.27 -15.12 16.99
N ILE A 65 -3.49 -15.13 15.92
CA ILE A 65 -2.05 -14.91 15.94
C ILE A 65 -1.80 -13.52 15.36
N GLU A 66 -1.25 -12.63 16.18
CA GLU A 66 -0.93 -11.26 15.78
C GLU A 66 0.55 -11.17 15.39
N ARG A 67 0.82 -10.41 14.33
CA ARG A 67 2.17 -10.05 13.90
C ARG A 67 2.83 -9.18 14.97
N ASP A 68 4.13 -9.38 15.17
CA ASP A 68 4.92 -8.54 16.06
C ASP A 68 5.19 -7.16 15.42
N ASP A 69 4.35 -6.18 15.73
CA ASP A 69 4.49 -4.79 15.25
C ASP A 69 5.67 -4.03 15.91
N SER A 70 6.46 -4.67 16.79
CA SER A 70 7.70 -4.08 17.30
C SER A 70 8.86 -4.18 16.31
N VAL A 71 8.78 -5.11 15.36
CA VAL A 71 9.75 -5.29 14.28
C VAL A 71 9.40 -4.36 13.12
N ASP A 72 10.33 -3.50 12.74
CA ASP A 72 10.16 -2.63 11.58
C ASP A 72 10.70 -3.32 10.32
N GLU A 73 9.79 -3.73 9.46
CA GLU A 73 10.08 -4.44 8.20
C GLU A 73 10.35 -3.48 7.05
N HIS A 74 10.13 -2.18 7.27
CA HIS A 74 10.33 -1.12 6.29
C HIS A 74 9.87 -1.48 4.85
N LEU A 75 10.76 -1.34 3.86
CA LEU A 75 10.53 -1.72 2.45
C LEU A 75 11.06 -3.12 2.11
N ASP A 76 11.46 -3.94 3.09
CA ASP A 76 12.29 -5.14 2.89
C ASP A 76 11.70 -6.12 1.88
N GLY A 77 10.44 -6.54 2.08
CA GLY A 77 9.79 -7.47 1.17
C GLY A 77 9.62 -6.92 -0.24
N LEU A 78 9.45 -5.60 -0.40
CA LEU A 78 9.36 -4.96 -1.72
C LEU A 78 10.72 -4.95 -2.42
N VAL A 79 11.79 -4.59 -1.71
CA VAL A 79 13.11 -4.49 -2.32
C VAL A 79 13.73 -5.86 -2.59
N ASP A 80 13.46 -6.85 -1.75
CA ASP A 80 13.86 -8.24 -1.97
C ASP A 80 13.16 -8.84 -3.21
N ALA A 81 11.85 -8.62 -3.34
CA ALA A 81 11.10 -9.02 -4.54
C ALA A 81 11.64 -8.33 -5.81
N LEU A 82 12.00 -7.05 -5.74
CA LEU A 82 12.61 -6.34 -6.87
C LEU A 82 14.02 -6.85 -7.21
N ARG A 83 14.82 -7.20 -6.21
CA ARG A 83 16.13 -7.84 -6.39
C ARG A 83 15.97 -9.14 -7.19
N GLY A 84 15.08 -10.03 -6.76
CA GLY A 84 14.81 -11.30 -7.44
C GLY A 84 14.45 -11.12 -8.92
N VAL A 85 13.53 -10.19 -9.23
CA VAL A 85 13.14 -9.89 -10.63
C VAL A 85 14.34 -9.44 -11.47
N LEU A 86 15.20 -8.59 -10.92
CA LEU A 86 16.35 -8.02 -11.63
C LEU A 86 17.48 -9.03 -11.86
N GLU A 87 17.67 -9.96 -10.92
CA GLU A 87 18.63 -11.07 -11.02
C GLU A 87 18.22 -12.08 -12.09
N GLU A 88 16.91 -12.32 -12.23
CA GLU A 88 16.34 -13.14 -13.31
C GLU A 88 16.32 -12.44 -14.68
N GLY A 89 16.77 -11.18 -14.76
CA GLY A 89 16.75 -10.37 -15.98
C GLY A 89 15.36 -9.85 -16.37
N GLY A 90 14.41 -9.88 -15.43
CA GLY A 90 13.05 -9.39 -15.60
C GLY A 90 12.95 -7.85 -15.63
N GLY A 91 11.80 -7.37 -16.12
CA GLY A 91 11.51 -5.94 -16.19
C GLY A 91 10.90 -5.41 -14.88
N ALA A 92 11.76 -4.97 -13.96
CA ALA A 92 11.39 -4.42 -12.65
C ALA A 92 10.82 -2.98 -12.72
N GLU A 93 11.21 -2.11 -11.79
CA GLU A 93 10.76 -0.73 -11.75
C GLU A 93 11.27 0.08 -12.96
N ARG A 94 10.52 1.12 -13.34
CA ARG A 94 11.00 2.13 -14.30
C ARG A 94 11.68 3.26 -13.53
N LYS A 95 12.92 3.57 -13.92
CA LYS A 95 13.70 4.70 -13.41
C LYS A 95 13.00 6.04 -13.68
N GLY A 96 13.38 7.07 -12.93
CA GLY A 96 12.76 8.39 -12.92
C GLY A 96 11.43 8.43 -12.17
N GLY A 97 11.19 7.47 -11.26
CA GLY A 97 9.91 7.27 -10.59
C GLY A 97 10.03 6.98 -9.10
N VAL A 98 8.92 6.56 -8.51
CA VAL A 98 8.80 6.30 -7.06
C VAL A 98 8.55 4.82 -6.79
N VAL A 99 9.30 4.25 -5.83
CA VAL A 99 9.19 2.88 -5.31
C VAL A 99 8.70 2.95 -3.86
N THR A 100 7.58 2.32 -3.52
CA THR A 100 7.00 2.40 -2.17
C THR A 100 5.87 1.39 -1.95
N TRP A 101 5.36 1.31 -0.72
CA TRP A 101 4.11 0.61 -0.44
C TRP A 101 2.90 1.36 -1.01
N ARG A 102 1.92 0.61 -1.54
CA ARG A 102 0.61 1.12 -1.96
C ARG A 102 -0.03 2.02 -0.91
N GLY A 103 0.13 1.69 0.37
CA GLY A 103 -0.40 2.48 1.48
C GLY A 103 0.07 3.94 1.48
N MET A 104 1.30 4.22 1.04
CA MET A 104 1.83 5.58 0.96
C MET A 104 1.11 6.38 -0.13
N LEU A 105 0.98 5.81 -1.34
CA LEU A 105 0.24 6.47 -2.41
C LEU A 105 -1.24 6.63 -2.08
N THR A 106 -1.87 5.70 -1.35
CA THR A 106 -3.24 5.88 -0.86
C THR A 106 -3.36 7.12 0.01
N ARG A 107 -2.41 7.34 0.95
CA ARG A 107 -2.41 8.53 1.82
C ARG A 107 -2.27 9.82 1.00
N ILE A 108 -1.35 9.84 0.04
CA ILE A 108 -1.17 10.98 -0.86
C ILE A 108 -2.44 11.22 -1.70
N MET A 109 -2.94 10.18 -2.37
CA MET A 109 -4.08 10.26 -3.28
C MET A 109 -5.37 10.70 -2.58
N THR A 110 -5.55 10.34 -1.31
CA THR A 110 -6.75 10.70 -0.53
C THR A 110 -6.61 11.99 0.27
N ALA A 111 -5.40 12.55 0.36
CA ALA A 111 -5.08 13.77 1.12
C ALA A 111 -5.98 14.99 0.81
N PRO A 112 -6.45 15.25 -0.43
CA PRO A 112 -7.38 16.35 -0.70
C PRO A 112 -8.68 16.32 0.11
N TYR A 113 -9.03 15.16 0.67
CA TYR A 113 -10.23 14.94 1.47
C TYR A 113 -9.93 14.52 2.92
N GLU A 114 -8.65 14.48 3.31
CA GLU A 114 -8.23 14.16 4.67
C GLU A 114 -8.19 15.44 5.52
N ASP A 115 -9.00 15.46 6.59
CA ASP A 115 -9.23 16.64 7.42
C ASP A 115 -8.87 16.45 8.89
N ARG A 116 -8.33 15.28 9.27
CA ARG A 116 -8.02 14.92 10.66
C ARG A 116 -6.58 14.50 10.86
N GLU A 117 -6.10 13.59 10.03
CA GLU A 117 -4.83 12.89 10.28
C GLU A 117 -3.73 13.37 9.34
N GLY A 118 -2.72 14.03 9.91
CA GLY A 118 -1.47 14.32 9.22
C GLY A 118 -0.58 13.08 9.11
N TRP A 119 0.40 13.15 8.23
CA TRP A 119 1.41 12.10 8.09
C TRP A 119 2.72 12.69 7.58
N GLU A 120 3.81 11.99 7.87
CA GLU A 120 5.15 12.30 7.37
C GLU A 120 5.70 11.06 6.68
N MET A 121 6.45 11.25 5.61
CA MET A 121 7.10 10.19 4.86
C MET A 121 8.55 10.58 4.61
N ASP A 122 9.46 9.63 4.78
CA ASP A 122 10.86 9.79 4.45
C ASP A 122 11.14 9.28 3.03
N ALA A 123 12.03 9.97 2.32
CA ALA A 123 12.37 9.68 0.94
C ALA A 123 13.88 9.71 0.70
N LEU A 124 14.36 8.73 -0.08
CA LEU A 124 15.75 8.54 -0.48
C LEU A 124 15.84 8.30 -2.00
N ALA A 125 16.93 8.72 -2.63
CA ALA A 125 17.20 8.38 -4.04
C ALA A 125 18.27 7.30 -4.13
N LEU A 126 18.02 6.27 -4.95
CA LEU A 126 18.97 5.20 -5.20
C LEU A 126 18.74 4.60 -6.59
N ASP A 127 19.80 4.53 -7.39
CA ASP A 127 19.80 3.87 -8.71
C ASP A 127 18.62 4.34 -9.58
N GLY A 128 18.49 5.64 -9.79
CA GLY A 128 17.48 6.26 -10.65
C GLY A 128 16.05 6.21 -10.12
N SER A 129 15.83 5.85 -8.85
CA SER A 129 14.49 5.76 -8.24
C SER A 129 14.42 6.47 -6.90
N VAL A 130 13.24 7.03 -6.58
CA VAL A 130 12.93 7.58 -5.25
C VAL A 130 12.22 6.50 -4.42
N TYR A 131 12.82 6.09 -3.32
CA TYR A 131 12.20 5.21 -2.33
C TYR A 131 11.47 6.07 -1.31
N LEU A 132 10.22 5.74 -1.00
CA LEU A 132 9.37 6.51 -0.09
C LEU A 132 8.78 5.59 0.97
N GLU A 133 8.81 6.01 2.23
CA GLU A 133 8.29 5.24 3.35
C GLU A 133 7.64 6.15 4.40
N LEU A 134 6.73 5.60 5.22
CA LEU A 134 6.15 6.31 6.34
C LEU A 134 7.23 6.67 7.37
N TYR A 135 7.33 7.96 7.74
CA TYR A 135 8.10 8.33 8.92
C TYR A 135 7.28 7.97 10.16
N ASP A 136 7.68 6.88 10.83
CA ASP A 136 6.95 6.34 11.96
C ASP A 136 7.86 6.08 13.19
N PRO A 137 8.27 7.14 13.91
CA PRO A 137 9.09 6.96 15.09
C PRO A 137 8.33 6.20 16.20
N PRO A 138 9.03 5.50 17.11
CA PRO A 138 8.41 4.66 18.14
C PRO A 138 7.31 5.35 18.94
N GLU A 139 7.44 6.64 19.26
CA GLU A 139 6.41 7.38 20.00
C GLU A 139 5.15 7.62 19.17
N ALA A 140 5.28 7.83 17.85
CA ALA A 140 4.14 7.94 16.95
C ALA A 140 3.43 6.58 16.80
N ARG A 141 4.20 5.51 16.69
CA ARG A 141 3.69 4.13 16.65
C ARG A 141 2.92 3.77 17.90
N GLN A 142 3.49 4.04 19.08
CA GLN A 142 2.84 3.79 20.38
C GLN A 142 1.54 4.59 20.53
N ARG A 143 1.52 5.87 20.14
CA ARG A 143 0.29 6.68 20.14
C ARG A 143 -0.78 6.07 19.25
N ARG A 144 -0.43 5.67 18.03
CA ARG A 144 -1.39 5.02 17.11
C ARG A 144 -1.88 3.68 17.64
N ALA A 145 -1.02 2.84 18.21
CA ALA A 145 -1.40 1.57 18.80
C ALA A 145 -2.39 1.76 19.97
N HIS A 146 -2.13 2.75 20.83
CA HIS A 146 -3.05 3.13 21.90
C HIS A 146 -4.42 3.57 21.35
N ASP A 147 -4.45 4.45 20.35
CA ASP A 147 -5.71 4.93 19.75
C ASP A 147 -6.47 3.82 19.01
N GLN A 148 -5.76 2.86 18.42
CA GLN A 148 -6.34 1.72 17.71
C GLN A 148 -6.85 0.62 18.65
N SER A 149 -6.40 0.58 19.91
CA SER A 149 -6.86 -0.44 20.88
C SER A 149 -8.38 -0.41 21.10
N ALA A 150 -9.01 0.77 21.02
CA ALA A 150 -10.46 0.93 21.09
C ALA A 150 -11.21 0.29 19.91
N TRP A 151 -10.49 -0.06 18.84
CA TRP A 151 -11.00 -0.62 17.60
C TRP A 151 -10.54 -2.07 17.38
N ALA A 152 -9.88 -2.71 18.36
CA ALA A 152 -9.33 -4.06 18.23
C ALA A 152 -10.37 -5.09 17.74
N ASP A 153 -11.58 -5.09 18.32
CA ASP A 153 -12.69 -5.94 17.86
C ASP A 153 -13.05 -5.67 16.39
N ALA A 154 -13.07 -4.41 15.98
CA ALA A 154 -13.39 -4.02 14.60
C ALA A 154 -12.30 -4.43 13.61
N SER A 155 -11.03 -4.35 14.01
CA SER A 155 -9.90 -4.86 13.24
C SER A 155 -9.98 -6.37 13.09
N TYR A 156 -10.21 -7.10 14.19
CA TYR A 156 -10.37 -8.55 14.15
C TYR A 156 -11.52 -8.99 13.24
N MET A 157 -12.68 -8.32 13.33
CA MET A 157 -13.82 -8.61 12.45
C MET A 157 -13.50 -8.44 10.96
N GLY A 158 -12.50 -7.63 10.60
CA GLY A 158 -11.96 -7.53 9.24
C GLY A 158 -11.25 -8.82 8.83
N TYR A 159 -10.24 -9.23 9.60
CA TYR A 159 -9.49 -10.47 9.33
C TYR A 159 -10.36 -11.74 9.42
N ALA A 160 -11.31 -11.78 10.35
CA ALA A 160 -12.27 -12.88 10.42
C ALA A 160 -13.18 -12.92 9.18
N TYR A 161 -13.56 -11.75 8.64
CA TYR A 161 -14.30 -11.70 7.37
C TYR A 161 -13.48 -12.22 6.20
N GLU A 162 -12.17 -11.94 6.15
CA GLU A 162 -11.26 -12.56 5.17
C GLU A 162 -11.22 -14.08 5.35
N SER A 163 -11.14 -14.55 6.59
CA SER A 163 -11.16 -15.99 6.90
C SER A 163 -12.45 -16.68 6.43
N TYR A 164 -13.62 -16.05 6.60
CA TYR A 164 -14.88 -16.56 6.02
C TYR A 164 -14.99 -16.38 4.51
N SER A 165 -14.28 -15.40 3.95
CA SER A 165 -14.41 -15.00 2.54
C SER A 165 -13.36 -15.64 1.64
N THR A 166 -12.54 -16.55 2.17
CA THR A 166 -11.43 -17.14 1.44
C THR A 166 -11.27 -18.64 1.72
N THR A 167 -10.45 -19.27 0.91
CA THR A 167 -9.93 -20.62 1.14
C THR A 167 -8.47 -20.66 0.74
N THR A 168 -7.70 -21.49 1.43
CA THR A 168 -6.32 -21.78 1.05
C THR A 168 -6.24 -23.10 0.29
N ARG A 169 -5.03 -23.57 -0.01
CA ARG A 169 -4.78 -24.89 -0.62
C ARG A 169 -5.18 -26.04 0.32
N GLU A 170 -5.21 -25.79 1.62
CA GLU A 170 -5.65 -26.74 2.63
C GLU A 170 -7.15 -26.53 2.86
N GLU A 171 -7.98 -27.46 2.38
CA GLU A 171 -9.44 -27.23 2.27
C GLU A 171 -10.21 -27.45 3.59
N VAL A 172 -9.58 -28.01 4.62
CA VAL A 172 -10.29 -28.50 5.81
C VAL A 172 -9.84 -27.76 7.06
N PHE A 173 -10.67 -26.82 7.50
CA PHE A 173 -10.57 -26.18 8.80
C PHE A 173 -11.70 -26.68 9.70
N ASP A 174 -11.38 -26.99 10.95
CA ASP A 174 -12.39 -27.24 11.97
C ASP A 174 -13.04 -25.90 12.35
N GLY A 175 -14.36 -25.83 12.34
CA GLY A 175 -15.07 -24.57 12.57
C GLY A 175 -16.51 -24.53 12.03
N PRO A 176 -17.17 -23.37 12.17
CA PRO A 176 -18.49 -23.14 11.59
C PRO A 176 -18.46 -23.21 10.06
N GLU A 177 -19.63 -23.34 9.46
CA GLU A 177 -19.78 -23.35 8.01
C GLU A 177 -19.07 -22.14 7.37
N GLY A 178 -18.24 -22.42 6.36
CA GLY A 178 -17.51 -21.40 5.60
C GLY A 178 -16.26 -20.84 6.29
N TRP A 179 -15.86 -21.32 7.48
CA TRP A 179 -14.63 -20.88 8.13
C TRP A 179 -13.38 -21.34 7.36
N GLY A 180 -12.54 -20.39 6.96
CA GLY A 180 -11.30 -20.63 6.21
C GLY A 180 -10.04 -20.69 7.07
N GLY A 181 -10.19 -20.80 8.40
CA GLY A 181 -9.07 -20.93 9.34
C GLY A 181 -8.97 -19.79 10.35
N ASP A 182 -8.22 -20.01 11.41
CA ASP A 182 -7.99 -18.99 12.44
C ASP A 182 -7.13 -17.84 11.89
N VAL A 183 -7.45 -16.61 12.32
CA VAL A 183 -6.75 -15.40 11.89
C VAL A 183 -5.27 -15.45 12.30
N ASN A 184 -4.38 -15.35 11.32
CA ASN A 184 -2.95 -15.14 11.53
C ASN A 184 -2.47 -13.95 10.70
N THR A 185 -2.23 -12.81 11.34
CA THR A 185 -1.86 -11.57 10.63
C THR A 185 -0.39 -11.53 10.19
N ASN A 186 0.38 -12.61 10.41
CA ASN A 186 1.70 -12.76 9.80
C ASN A 186 1.59 -13.14 8.32
N VAL A 187 0.55 -13.90 7.95
CA VAL A 187 0.36 -14.42 6.59
C VAL A 187 -0.14 -13.30 5.69
N GLN A 188 0.59 -13.02 4.61
CA GLN A 188 0.21 -12.00 3.64
C GLN A 188 0.64 -12.42 2.24
N TRP A 189 -0.15 -12.07 1.23
CA TRP A 189 0.23 -12.23 -0.17
C TRP A 189 0.36 -10.87 -0.83
N CYS A 190 1.59 -10.52 -1.21
CA CYS A 190 1.94 -9.20 -1.67
C CYS A 190 2.19 -9.19 -3.17
N ASN A 191 1.54 -8.25 -3.87
CA ASN A 191 1.69 -8.02 -5.30
C ASN A 191 2.63 -6.83 -5.52
N VAL A 192 3.62 -6.99 -6.39
CA VAL A 192 4.52 -5.92 -6.82
C VAL A 192 4.15 -5.53 -8.24
N VAL A 193 3.66 -4.30 -8.41
CA VAL A 193 3.14 -3.79 -9.67
C VAL A 193 3.91 -2.57 -10.14
N ARG A 194 3.98 -2.36 -11.46
CA ARG A 194 4.41 -1.09 -12.05
C ARG A 194 3.25 -0.36 -12.71
N SER A 195 3.25 0.96 -12.59
CA SER A 195 2.32 1.86 -13.25
C SER A 195 2.98 3.22 -13.54
N ALA A 196 2.20 4.23 -13.89
CA ALA A 196 2.60 5.63 -13.94
C ALA A 196 1.38 6.54 -13.77
N ILE A 197 1.58 7.70 -13.15
CA ILE A 197 0.63 8.81 -13.20
C ILE A 197 1.20 9.88 -14.13
N GLY A 198 0.53 10.11 -15.27
CA GLY A 198 1.07 10.93 -16.35
C GLY A 198 2.42 10.40 -16.86
N ASP A 199 3.46 11.20 -16.64
CA ASP A 199 4.85 10.93 -16.98
C ASP A 199 5.65 10.28 -15.84
N VAL A 200 5.17 10.35 -14.59
CA VAL A 200 5.90 9.84 -13.41
C VAL A 200 5.65 8.35 -13.22
N PRO A 201 6.68 7.47 -13.36
CA PRO A 201 6.54 6.06 -13.09
C PRO A 201 6.36 5.77 -11.60
N VAL A 202 5.62 4.69 -11.29
CA VAL A 202 5.48 4.17 -9.93
C VAL A 202 5.69 2.67 -9.90
N CYS A 203 6.31 2.18 -8.84
CA CYS A 203 6.43 0.76 -8.51
C CYS A 203 5.92 0.54 -7.09
N LEU A 204 4.90 -0.30 -6.94
CA LEU A 204 4.15 -0.44 -5.70
C LEU A 204 4.16 -1.88 -5.24
N GLY A 205 4.52 -2.09 -3.97
CA GLY A 205 4.17 -3.30 -3.24
C GLY A 205 2.82 -3.13 -2.55
N GLY A 206 2.01 -4.17 -2.49
CA GLY A 206 0.82 -4.15 -1.64
C GLY A 206 0.20 -5.53 -1.46
N GLU A 207 -0.24 -5.79 -0.23
CA GLU A 207 -1.05 -6.95 0.12
C GLU A 207 -2.35 -6.99 -0.69
N VAL A 208 -2.74 -8.19 -1.10
CA VAL A 208 -3.98 -8.52 -1.80
C VAL A 208 -4.65 -9.67 -1.07
N ASP A 209 -5.93 -9.51 -0.74
CA ASP A 209 -6.63 -10.42 0.17
C ASP A 209 -6.92 -11.79 -0.48
N CYS A 210 -7.36 -11.81 -1.74
CA CYS A 210 -7.62 -13.07 -2.46
C CYS A 210 -7.81 -12.88 -3.98
N VAL A 211 -8.01 -14.01 -4.68
CA VAL A 211 -8.33 -14.05 -6.11
C VAL A 211 -9.65 -14.76 -6.42
N ARG A 212 -10.37 -14.29 -7.44
CA ARG A 212 -11.54 -14.96 -8.03
C ARG A 212 -11.09 -16.03 -9.03
N ALA A 213 -10.74 -17.20 -8.52
CA ALA A 213 -10.41 -18.36 -9.34
C ALA A 213 -10.78 -19.67 -8.62
N PRO A 214 -10.85 -20.81 -9.33
CA PRO A 214 -11.05 -22.11 -8.68
C PRO A 214 -9.95 -22.38 -7.63
N PRO A 215 -10.30 -22.87 -6.42
CA PRO A 215 -9.32 -23.20 -5.40
C PRO A 215 -8.18 -24.09 -5.91
N GLY A 216 -6.94 -23.77 -5.55
CA GLY A 216 -5.75 -24.46 -6.01
C GLY A 216 -5.24 -24.06 -7.40
N SER A 217 -5.95 -23.21 -8.15
CA SER A 217 -5.47 -22.74 -9.46
C SER A 217 -4.27 -21.79 -9.33
N PRO A 218 -3.38 -21.71 -10.34
CA PRO A 218 -2.34 -20.68 -10.39
C PRO A 218 -2.89 -19.25 -10.30
N ASN A 219 -2.02 -18.30 -9.98
CA ASN A 219 -2.34 -16.88 -9.93
C ASN A 219 -2.95 -16.38 -11.27
N PRO A 220 -4.23 -15.96 -11.27
CA PRO A 220 -4.94 -15.52 -12.47
C PRO A 220 -4.57 -14.09 -12.92
N GLY A 221 -3.75 -13.36 -12.16
CA GLY A 221 -3.38 -11.97 -12.40
C GLY A 221 -4.33 -10.95 -11.76
N LEU A 222 -3.96 -9.67 -11.86
CA LEU A 222 -4.56 -8.56 -11.11
C LEU A 222 -6.07 -8.38 -11.30
N ALA A 223 -6.59 -8.61 -12.51
CA ALA A 223 -8.01 -8.43 -12.81
C ALA A 223 -8.92 -9.38 -12.01
N ALA A 224 -8.38 -10.52 -11.55
CA ALA A 224 -9.10 -11.45 -10.71
C ALA A 224 -8.88 -11.21 -9.21
N CYS A 225 -8.00 -10.29 -8.81
CA CYS A 225 -7.82 -9.95 -7.40
C CYS A 225 -9.07 -9.28 -6.82
N ILE A 226 -9.33 -9.55 -5.53
CA ILE A 226 -10.43 -8.98 -4.78
C ILE A 226 -9.88 -8.38 -3.48
N GLU A 227 -10.29 -7.15 -3.19
CA GLU A 227 -10.11 -6.52 -1.88
C GLU A 227 -11.37 -6.79 -1.04
N LEU A 228 -11.18 -7.31 0.17
CA LEU A 228 -12.20 -7.62 1.15
C LEU A 228 -12.29 -6.50 2.18
N LYS A 229 -13.51 -6.07 2.48
CA LYS A 229 -13.78 -5.04 3.50
C LYS A 229 -15.01 -5.40 4.30
N THR A 230 -15.10 -4.86 5.51
CA THR A 230 -16.33 -4.91 6.31
C THR A 230 -16.86 -3.51 6.57
N ASN A 231 -18.19 -3.41 6.70
CA ASN A 231 -18.85 -2.20 7.14
C ASN A 231 -20.02 -2.54 8.06
N LYS A 232 -20.41 -1.61 8.92
CA LYS A 232 -21.67 -1.75 9.65
C LYS A 232 -22.85 -1.63 8.68
N VAL A 233 -23.97 -2.27 8.99
CA VAL A 233 -25.22 -2.08 8.24
C VAL A 233 -25.57 -0.59 8.19
N ILE A 234 -26.00 -0.14 7.01
CA ILE A 234 -26.38 1.25 6.77
C ILE A 234 -27.87 1.39 7.09
N GLU A 235 -28.16 2.03 8.23
CA GLU A 235 -29.52 2.17 8.77
C GLU A 235 -29.98 3.63 8.81
N SER A 236 -29.09 4.56 8.47
CA SER A 236 -29.37 6.00 8.49
C SER A 236 -28.55 6.74 7.43
N GLU A 237 -29.02 7.93 7.05
CA GLU A 237 -28.31 8.85 6.15
C GLU A 237 -26.91 9.22 6.69
N ARG A 238 -26.74 9.26 8.02
CA ARG A 238 -25.44 9.46 8.64
C ARG A 238 -24.50 8.27 8.40
N HIS A 239 -24.99 7.04 8.54
CA HIS A 239 -24.19 5.84 8.27
C HIS A 239 -23.80 5.78 6.79
N ASP A 240 -24.73 6.14 5.92
CA ASP A 240 -24.53 6.24 4.49
C ASP A 240 -23.38 7.23 4.17
N ALA A 241 -23.46 8.47 4.66
CA ALA A 241 -22.42 9.47 4.46
C ALA A 241 -21.04 9.02 4.97
N VAL A 242 -20.97 8.26 6.07
CA VAL A 242 -19.71 7.67 6.56
C VAL A 242 -19.20 6.58 5.63
N PHE A 243 -20.07 5.70 5.14
CA PHE A 243 -19.68 4.66 4.18
C PHE A 243 -19.16 5.27 2.87
N HIS A 244 -19.82 6.31 2.36
CA HIS A 244 -19.35 7.03 1.17
C HIS A 244 -17.96 7.66 1.37
N LYS A 245 -17.62 8.14 2.56
CA LYS A 245 -16.25 8.58 2.89
C LYS A 245 -15.26 7.42 2.91
N LYS A 246 -15.65 6.23 3.39
CA LYS A 246 -14.79 5.03 3.36
C LYS A 246 -14.53 4.55 1.93
N LEU A 247 -15.53 4.66 1.04
CA LEU A 247 -15.39 4.29 -0.37
C LEU A 247 -14.25 5.05 -1.08
N LEU A 248 -13.89 6.27 -0.65
CA LEU A 248 -12.69 6.95 -1.14
C LEU A 248 -11.41 6.13 -0.89
N LYS A 249 -11.25 5.64 0.34
CA LYS A 249 -10.08 4.85 0.74
C LYS A 249 -10.09 3.49 0.04
N HIS A 250 -11.25 2.83 -0.04
CA HIS A 250 -11.39 1.55 -0.74
C HIS A 250 -11.05 1.70 -2.23
N TRP A 251 -11.61 2.72 -2.90
CA TRP A 251 -11.29 3.04 -4.29
C TRP A 251 -9.80 3.29 -4.47
N ALA A 252 -9.19 4.20 -3.70
CA ALA A 252 -7.78 4.53 -3.87
C ALA A 252 -6.87 3.31 -3.63
N GLN A 253 -7.17 2.52 -2.60
CA GLN A 253 -6.40 1.31 -2.26
C GLN A 253 -6.38 0.30 -3.40
N SER A 254 -7.55 -0.02 -3.96
CA SER A 254 -7.70 -1.04 -5.00
C SER A 254 -7.29 -0.51 -6.38
N PHE A 255 -7.62 0.74 -6.70
CA PHE A 255 -7.28 1.39 -7.97
C PHE A 255 -5.76 1.45 -8.21
N LEU A 256 -4.98 1.78 -7.17
CA LEU A 256 -3.52 1.88 -7.27
C LEU A 256 -2.83 0.54 -7.57
N LEU A 257 -3.40 -0.60 -7.15
CA LEU A 257 -2.87 -1.93 -7.45
C LEU A 257 -3.50 -2.57 -8.68
N GLY A 258 -4.57 -1.99 -9.24
CA GLY A 258 -5.30 -2.57 -10.36
C GLY A 258 -6.23 -3.71 -9.94
N VAL A 259 -6.68 -3.69 -8.68
CA VAL A 259 -7.69 -4.63 -8.14
C VAL A 259 -9.07 -4.16 -8.59
N GLU A 260 -9.75 -4.95 -9.42
CA GLU A 260 -11.01 -4.56 -10.06
C GLU A 260 -12.25 -4.70 -9.15
N THR A 261 -12.17 -5.51 -8.09
CA THR A 261 -13.32 -5.78 -7.22
C THR A 261 -13.03 -5.43 -5.76
N VAL A 262 -13.94 -4.70 -5.13
CA VAL A 262 -14.02 -4.55 -3.67
C VAL A 262 -15.28 -5.24 -3.17
N GLU A 263 -15.14 -6.30 -2.38
CA GLU A 263 -16.26 -7.02 -1.76
C GLU A 263 -16.44 -6.53 -0.32
N VAL A 264 -17.60 -5.95 -0.02
CA VAL A 264 -17.93 -5.43 1.30
C VAL A 264 -18.94 -6.33 2.02
N GLY A 265 -18.55 -6.87 3.17
CA GLY A 265 -19.45 -7.54 4.11
C GLY A 265 -20.12 -6.55 5.06
N PHE A 266 -21.45 -6.47 5.05
CA PHE A 266 -22.22 -5.62 5.97
C PHE A 266 -22.63 -6.42 7.20
N ARG A 267 -22.18 -5.97 8.37
CA ARG A 267 -22.39 -6.65 9.65
C ARG A 267 -23.16 -5.82 10.66
N THR A 268 -23.80 -6.49 11.61
CA THR A 268 -24.38 -5.86 12.79
C THR A 268 -23.28 -5.37 13.76
N ASP A 269 -23.68 -4.61 14.78
CA ASP A 269 -22.80 -4.27 15.91
C ASP A 269 -22.33 -5.50 16.69
N ALA A 270 -23.15 -6.56 16.73
CA ALA A 270 -22.79 -7.81 17.37
C ALA A 270 -21.71 -8.60 16.60
N GLY A 271 -21.40 -8.23 15.36
CA GLY A 271 -20.42 -8.92 14.52
C GLY A 271 -21.03 -9.93 13.56
N ILE A 272 -22.36 -9.99 13.44
CA ILE A 272 -23.03 -10.95 12.56
C ILE A 272 -23.11 -10.40 11.14
N LEU A 273 -22.62 -11.15 10.16
CA LEU A 273 -22.70 -10.79 8.74
C LEU A 273 -24.16 -10.86 8.25
N VAL A 274 -24.67 -9.77 7.69
CA VAL A 274 -26.06 -9.64 7.22
C VAL A 274 -26.16 -9.74 5.70
N SER A 275 -25.22 -9.12 4.99
CA SER A 275 -25.17 -9.14 3.52
C SER A 275 -23.76 -8.89 3.00
N ARG A 276 -23.55 -9.11 1.72
CA ARG A 276 -22.30 -8.82 1.00
C ARG A 276 -22.63 -8.05 -0.27
N HIS A 277 -21.73 -7.18 -0.70
CA HIS A 277 -21.87 -6.47 -1.96
C HIS A 277 -20.51 -6.31 -2.64
N ALA A 278 -20.44 -6.71 -3.91
CA ALA A 278 -19.29 -6.48 -4.77
C ALA A 278 -19.42 -5.12 -5.46
N PHE A 279 -18.39 -4.29 -5.33
CA PHE A 279 -18.24 -3.04 -6.05
C PHE A 279 -17.16 -3.21 -7.13
N ASP A 280 -17.49 -2.82 -8.36
CA ASP A 280 -16.47 -2.55 -9.38
C ASP A 280 -15.67 -1.32 -8.98
N THR A 281 -14.36 -1.48 -8.77
CA THR A 281 -13.46 -0.41 -8.34
C THR A 281 -13.54 0.80 -9.28
N GLY A 282 -13.61 0.55 -10.59
CA GLY A 282 -13.72 1.63 -11.60
C GLY A 282 -15.02 2.42 -11.50
N GLY A 283 -16.11 1.77 -11.10
CA GLY A 283 -17.45 2.33 -10.94
C GLY A 283 -17.69 3.07 -9.62
N ILE A 284 -16.87 2.86 -8.58
CA ILE A 284 -17.06 3.50 -7.26
C ILE A 284 -17.23 5.02 -7.35
N PRO A 285 -16.37 5.79 -8.06
CA PRO A 285 -16.52 7.24 -8.13
C PRO A 285 -17.85 7.69 -8.75
N ALA A 286 -18.32 6.99 -9.80
CA ALA A 286 -19.59 7.30 -10.46
C ALA A 286 -20.78 7.00 -9.53
N LEU A 287 -20.74 5.88 -8.81
CA LEU A 287 -21.74 5.52 -7.81
C LEU A 287 -21.86 6.59 -6.72
N VAL A 288 -20.72 7.06 -6.20
CA VAL A 288 -20.70 8.10 -5.15
C VAL A 288 -21.23 9.43 -5.67
N ALA A 289 -20.88 9.83 -6.90
CA ALA A 289 -21.36 11.06 -7.52
C ALA A 289 -22.88 11.04 -7.76
N GLN A 290 -23.44 9.89 -8.17
CA GLN A 290 -24.88 9.72 -8.38
C GLN A 290 -25.67 9.84 -7.07
N ALA A 291 -25.14 9.30 -5.96
CA ALA A 291 -25.83 9.29 -4.68
C ALA A 291 -25.80 10.65 -3.94
N HIS A 292 -24.68 11.39 -4.02
CA HIS A 292 -24.44 12.58 -3.16
C HIS A 292 -24.19 13.89 -3.92
N GLY A 293 -24.21 13.87 -5.25
CA GLY A 293 -23.97 15.04 -6.08
C GLY A 293 -22.58 15.65 -5.91
N SER A 294 -22.43 16.95 -6.20
CA SER A 294 -21.14 17.65 -6.26
C SER A 294 -20.49 17.97 -4.90
N ASN A 295 -21.13 17.63 -3.78
CA ASN A 295 -20.62 17.93 -2.43
C ASN A 295 -19.78 16.81 -1.81
N THR A 296 -19.56 15.72 -2.54
CA THR A 296 -18.75 14.56 -2.11
C THR A 296 -17.33 14.59 -2.69
N TRP A 297 -16.55 13.52 -2.46
CA TRP A 297 -15.23 13.35 -3.06
C TRP A 297 -15.32 12.98 -4.55
N SER A 298 -14.28 13.31 -5.30
CA SER A 298 -14.18 12.98 -6.73
C SER A 298 -12.74 12.57 -7.06
N PRO A 299 -12.52 11.79 -8.12
CA PRO A 299 -11.20 11.28 -8.43
C PRO A 299 -10.25 12.35 -8.97
N VAL A 300 -10.77 13.46 -9.49
CA VAL A 300 -9.97 14.48 -10.19
C VAL A 300 -8.97 15.18 -9.25
N PRO A 301 -9.36 15.74 -8.08
CA PRO A 301 -8.41 16.30 -7.13
C PRO A 301 -7.41 15.26 -6.60
N CYS A 302 -7.85 14.02 -6.38
CA CYS A 302 -7.00 12.92 -5.92
C CYS A 302 -5.83 12.66 -6.87
N LEU A 303 -6.12 12.55 -8.17
CA LEU A 303 -5.12 12.22 -9.19
C LEU A 303 -4.18 13.39 -9.50
N HIS A 304 -4.71 14.63 -9.53
CA HIS A 304 -3.87 15.82 -9.66
C HIS A 304 -2.89 15.97 -8.49
N PHE A 305 -3.38 15.78 -7.26
CA PHE A 305 -2.53 15.90 -6.08
C PHE A 305 -1.49 14.78 -6.02
N LEU A 306 -1.89 13.54 -6.34
CA LEU A 306 -0.95 12.43 -6.48
C LEU A 306 0.16 12.76 -7.48
N HIS A 307 -0.18 13.21 -8.70
CA HIS A 307 0.82 13.58 -9.70
C HIS A 307 1.74 14.70 -9.21
N ALA A 308 1.18 15.78 -8.66
CA ALA A 308 1.95 16.94 -8.19
C ALA A 308 2.97 16.55 -7.11
N VAL A 309 2.55 15.74 -6.13
CA VAL A 309 3.43 15.27 -5.04
C VAL A 309 4.53 14.36 -5.57
N LEU A 310 4.20 13.37 -6.43
CA LEU A 310 5.22 12.47 -6.96
C LEU A 310 6.20 13.20 -7.91
N ALA A 311 5.73 14.16 -8.71
CA ALA A 311 6.57 14.99 -9.55
C ALA A 311 7.51 15.88 -8.72
N MET A 312 7.03 16.43 -7.60
CA MET A 312 7.86 17.18 -6.64
C MET A 312 8.96 16.28 -6.03
N LEU A 313 8.61 15.05 -5.61
CA LEU A 313 9.58 14.09 -5.09
C LEU A 313 10.66 13.76 -6.13
N VAL A 314 10.27 13.40 -7.36
CA VAL A 314 11.25 13.10 -8.41
C VAL A 314 12.14 14.30 -8.73
N ARG A 315 11.58 15.51 -8.78
CA ARG A 315 12.35 16.73 -9.10
C ARG A 315 13.44 17.05 -8.07
N HIS A 316 13.15 16.84 -6.78
CA HIS A 316 14.03 17.29 -5.68
C HIS A 316 14.84 16.17 -5.06
N VAL A 317 14.27 14.98 -4.90
CA VAL A 317 14.92 13.85 -4.25
C VAL A 317 15.84 13.10 -5.21
N LEU A 318 15.40 12.85 -6.45
CA LEU A 318 16.19 12.05 -7.40
C LEU A 318 17.61 12.61 -7.67
N PRO A 319 17.84 13.94 -7.74
CA PRO A 319 19.19 14.48 -7.91
C PRO A 319 20.17 14.17 -6.76
N SER A 320 19.69 13.70 -5.60
CA SER A 320 20.58 13.29 -4.50
C SER A 320 21.01 11.81 -4.56
N ASP A 321 20.76 11.14 -5.69
CA ASP A 321 21.18 9.76 -5.93
C ASP A 321 22.71 9.59 -5.77
N PRO A 322 23.18 8.63 -4.95
CA PRO A 322 24.60 8.42 -4.71
C PRO A 322 25.34 7.68 -5.84
N VAL A 323 24.68 7.18 -6.90
CA VAL A 323 25.32 6.35 -7.94
C VAL A 323 26.58 6.99 -8.53
N GLU A 324 26.55 8.29 -8.87
CA GLU A 324 27.73 8.97 -9.42
C GLU A 324 28.87 9.15 -8.41
N ARG A 325 28.56 9.10 -7.10
CA ARG A 325 29.53 9.20 -6.00
C ARG A 325 30.09 7.84 -5.58
N TYR A 326 29.48 6.74 -6.02
CA TYR A 326 29.90 5.39 -5.62
C TYR A 326 31.18 4.97 -6.34
N THR A 327 32.21 4.64 -5.56
CA THR A 327 33.55 4.27 -6.08
C THR A 327 33.86 2.78 -6.00
N GLY A 328 32.87 1.94 -5.66
CA GLY A 328 33.05 0.49 -5.51
C GLY A 328 33.67 0.05 -4.18
N ARG A 329 33.80 0.95 -3.19
CA ARG A 329 34.39 0.64 -1.88
C ARG A 329 33.40 0.82 -0.74
N GLU A 330 32.88 2.04 -0.58
CA GLU A 330 31.98 2.44 0.51
C GLU A 330 30.70 3.03 -0.07
N ILE A 331 29.56 2.78 0.59
CA ILE A 331 28.29 3.41 0.25
C ILE A 331 28.36 4.88 0.70
N PRO A 332 28.13 5.87 -0.19
CA PRO A 332 28.03 7.26 0.22
C PRO A 332 26.86 7.51 1.18
N PRO A 333 26.94 8.48 2.10
CA PRO A 333 25.82 8.84 2.96
C PRO A 333 24.54 9.14 2.17
N ALA A 334 23.41 8.73 2.73
CA ALA A 334 22.11 8.97 2.15
C ALA A 334 21.70 10.43 2.37
N VAL A 335 21.08 11.07 1.39
CA VAL A 335 20.44 12.38 1.63
C VAL A 335 18.98 12.13 1.98
N LEU A 336 18.62 12.39 3.24
CA LEU A 336 17.26 12.15 3.73
C LEU A 336 16.35 13.34 3.43
N TRP A 337 15.21 13.05 2.83
CA TRP A 337 14.15 14.01 2.59
C TRP A 337 12.90 13.63 3.37
N ARG A 338 12.15 14.63 3.84
CA ARG A 338 10.89 14.41 4.55
C ARG A 338 9.74 15.15 3.87
N LEU A 339 8.74 14.39 3.43
CA LEU A 339 7.47 14.88 2.96
C LEU A 339 6.48 14.92 4.13
N ARG A 340 5.95 16.09 4.47
CA ARG A 340 4.93 16.26 5.51
C ARG A 340 3.61 16.68 4.89
N PHE A 341 2.53 16.01 5.26
CA PHE A 341 1.18 16.46 5.00
C PHE A 341 0.53 17.01 6.26
N THR A 342 -0.01 18.23 6.13
CA THR A 342 -0.84 18.85 7.17
C THR A 342 -2.29 18.87 6.67
N PRO A 343 -3.26 18.29 7.42
CA PRO A 343 -4.67 18.32 7.04
C PRO A 343 -5.13 19.75 6.76
N ARG A 344 -5.83 19.95 5.63
CA ARG A 344 -6.27 21.26 5.11
C ARG A 344 -5.16 22.22 4.68
N GLY A 345 -3.88 21.90 4.93
CA GLY A 345 -2.72 22.73 4.59
C GLY A 345 -1.95 22.27 3.35
N GLY A 346 -2.04 20.99 2.99
CA GLY A 346 -1.31 20.44 1.84
C GLY A 346 0.00 19.77 2.25
N CYS A 347 0.96 19.70 1.33
CA CYS A 347 2.23 18.99 1.51
C CYS A 347 3.42 19.95 1.51
N GLU A 348 4.42 19.66 2.34
CA GLU A 348 5.69 20.36 2.42
C GLU A 348 6.84 19.37 2.31
N LEU A 349 7.87 19.69 1.52
CA LEU A 349 9.06 18.85 1.36
C LEU A 349 10.28 19.51 2.01
N PHE A 350 10.99 18.76 2.85
CA PHE A 350 12.18 19.21 3.56
C PHE A 350 13.39 18.35 3.18
N CYS A 351 14.55 18.96 2.94
CA CYS A 351 15.83 18.24 2.90
C CYS A 351 16.41 18.25 4.31
N LEU A 352 16.66 17.07 4.88
CA LEU A 352 17.20 16.90 6.23
C LEU A 352 18.73 16.78 6.25
N GLY A 353 19.35 16.63 5.08
CA GLY A 353 20.80 16.53 4.91
C GLY A 353 21.28 15.10 4.80
N GLU A 354 22.60 14.93 4.83
CA GLU A 354 23.23 13.62 4.81
C GLU A 354 23.03 12.89 6.15
N VAL A 355 22.70 11.61 6.06
CA VAL A 355 22.55 10.68 7.17
C VAL A 355 23.32 9.41 6.84
N ASP A 356 23.97 8.85 7.85
CA ASP A 356 24.68 7.59 7.75
C ASP A 356 23.72 6.41 7.92
N ASP A 357 24.27 5.20 7.89
CA ASP A 357 23.57 3.99 8.27
C ASP A 357 23.04 4.06 9.70
N HIS A 358 21.83 3.55 9.91
CA HIS A 358 21.25 3.36 11.23
C HIS A 358 20.69 1.94 11.35
N ASP A 359 21.26 1.15 12.25
CA ASP A 359 20.86 -0.24 12.52
C ASP A 359 20.86 -1.15 11.28
N GLY A 360 21.87 -1.01 10.39
CA GLY A 360 22.00 -1.79 9.17
C GLY A 360 21.09 -1.33 8.03
N ARG A 361 20.51 -0.14 8.17
CA ARG A 361 19.67 0.51 7.17
C ARG A 361 20.28 1.83 6.69
N TRP A 362 20.56 1.88 5.40
CA TRP A 362 20.99 3.09 4.71
C TRP A 362 19.87 4.13 4.70
N GLY A 363 20.16 5.30 5.28
CA GLY A 363 19.17 6.36 5.49
C GLY A 363 18.02 5.97 6.42
N GLY A 364 18.18 4.90 7.22
CA GLY A 364 17.16 4.38 8.13
C GLY A 364 15.98 3.66 7.46
N ILE A 365 16.07 3.36 6.16
CA ILE A 365 14.98 2.75 5.38
C ILE A 365 15.44 1.46 4.68
N LEU A 366 16.47 1.56 3.84
CA LEU A 366 16.84 0.47 2.93
C LEU A 366 17.90 -0.45 3.55
N PRO A 367 17.77 -1.78 3.45
CA PRO A 367 18.82 -2.71 3.86
C PRO A 367 20.15 -2.40 3.19
N GLU A 368 21.23 -2.33 3.97
CA GLU A 368 22.57 -1.97 3.49
C GLU A 368 23.05 -2.89 2.34
N ASP A 369 22.76 -4.20 2.44
CA ASP A 369 23.11 -5.19 1.41
C ASP A 369 22.38 -4.94 0.09
N TYR A 370 21.13 -4.47 0.14
CA TYR A 370 20.36 -4.08 -1.05
C TYR A 370 20.92 -2.84 -1.71
N VAL A 371 21.34 -1.86 -0.91
CA VAL A 371 21.99 -0.64 -1.42
C VAL A 371 23.32 -0.97 -2.09
N HIS A 372 24.16 -1.77 -1.43
CA HIS A 372 25.41 -2.26 -2.00
C HIS A 372 25.19 -2.94 -3.36
N TRP A 373 24.29 -3.93 -3.40
CA TRP A 373 23.97 -4.67 -4.62
C TRP A 373 23.45 -3.74 -5.75
N ARG A 374 22.58 -2.78 -5.44
CA ARG A 374 22.07 -1.79 -6.42
C ARG A 374 23.19 -0.95 -7.02
N LEU A 375 24.07 -0.42 -6.17
CA LEU A 375 25.16 0.45 -6.60
C LEU A 375 26.21 -0.29 -7.44
N GLU A 376 26.57 -1.51 -7.05
CA GLU A 376 27.48 -2.35 -7.84
C GLU A 376 26.90 -2.66 -9.23
N ARG A 377 25.61 -3.00 -9.30
CA ARG A 377 24.92 -3.25 -10.56
C ARG A 377 24.89 -2.01 -11.45
N ALA A 378 24.60 -0.83 -10.89
CA ALA A 378 24.58 0.43 -11.64
C ALA A 378 25.98 0.81 -12.17
N ALA A 379 27.03 0.60 -11.38
CA ALA A 379 28.41 0.81 -11.79
C ALA A 379 28.83 -0.14 -12.93
N ALA A 380 28.42 -1.41 -12.86
CA ALA A 380 28.68 -2.39 -13.91
C ALA A 380 27.95 -2.06 -15.22
N ALA A 381 26.71 -1.56 -15.16
CA ALA A 381 25.97 -1.14 -16.35
C ALA A 381 26.58 0.10 -17.03
N SER A 382 27.12 1.03 -16.23
CA SER A 382 27.78 2.23 -16.74
C SER A 382 29.07 1.89 -17.48
N THR A 383 29.89 0.98 -16.95
CA THR A 383 31.12 0.53 -17.64
C THR A 383 30.83 -0.21 -18.94
N ALA A 384 29.78 -1.04 -18.97
CA ALA A 384 29.35 -1.74 -20.18
C ALA A 384 28.82 -0.81 -21.29
N THR A 385 28.31 0.38 -20.95
CA THR A 385 27.82 1.36 -21.94
C THR A 385 28.96 2.21 -22.52
N THR A 386 30.10 2.30 -21.82
CA THR A 386 31.29 3.07 -22.26
C THR A 386 32.31 2.26 -23.06
N ALA A 387 32.17 0.93 -23.09
CA ALA A 387 32.99 0.01 -23.88
C ALA A 387 32.30 -0.32 -25.20
#